data_AF-A0A5D2Z5W1-F1
#
_entry.id   AF-A0A5D2Z5W1-F1
#
_cell.length_a   1.000
_cell.length_b   1.000
_cell.length_c   1.000
_cell.angle_alpha   90.00
_cell.angle_beta   90.00
_cell.angle_gamma   90.00
#
_symmetry.space_group_name_H-M   'P 1'
#
loop_
_entity.id
_entity.type
_entity.pdbx_description
1 polymer ?
#
loop_
_entity_poly.entity_id
_entity_poly.type
_entity_poly.pdbx_seq_one_letter_code
_entity_poly.pdbx_strand_id
1 'polypeptide(L)'
;MSSTVVSSVYVVCSDAAGIAGNIFAFVLFLSPIPTFRRIIRNESTEMFSGMPYIYALLNCLICLWYGMPIVSPGIILVATVNSIGAIFQLIYISVFVVYAEKPMKLKMLGLLISVFATFASIVFASMRFLDSPSRQLFVGYLSVASLISMFASPLIIIVPNGIGTGLGTLQLALYAYFNDASQEELKHPLIDP
;
A
#
# COMPACT_ATOMS: atom_id res chain seq x y z
N MET A 1 27.83 29.80 4.61
CA MET A 1 28.48 28.66 3.91
C MET A 1 27.93 27.31 4.37
N SER A 2 27.86 26.99 5.67
CA SER A 2 27.30 25.69 6.12
C SER A 2 25.84 25.44 5.72
N SER A 3 24.95 26.43 5.81
CA SER A 3 23.52 26.26 5.46
C SER A 3 23.29 25.96 3.98
N THR A 4 24.15 26.49 3.10
CA THR A 4 24.09 26.28 1.65
C THR A 4 24.58 24.88 1.27
N VAL A 5 25.65 24.41 1.92
CA VAL A 5 26.17 23.05 1.73
C VAL A 5 25.17 22.02 2.26
N VAL A 6 24.61 22.24 3.45
CA VAL A 6 23.59 21.39 4.05
C VAL A 6 22.33 21.32 3.16
N SER A 7 21.84 22.47 2.68
CA SER A 7 20.73 22.51 1.72
C SER A 7 21.03 21.77 0.41
N SER A 8 22.27 21.85 -0.09
CA SER A 8 22.68 21.14 -1.31
C SER A 8 22.73 19.63 -1.10
N VAL A 9 23.21 19.16 0.05
CA VAL A 9 23.21 17.73 0.39
C VAL A 9 21.79 17.19 0.50
N TYR A 10 20.87 17.92 1.15
CA TYR A 10 19.47 17.50 1.26
C TYR A 10 18.77 17.36 -0.10
N VAL A 11 19.00 18.28 -1.03
CA VAL A 11 18.45 18.20 -2.39
C VAL A 11 18.97 16.95 -3.10
N VAL A 12 20.29 16.71 -3.07
CA VAL A 12 20.90 15.53 -3.69
C VAL A 12 20.39 14.23 -3.09
N CYS A 13 20.28 14.15 -1.76
CA CYS A 13 19.73 12.97 -1.08
C CYS A 13 18.24 12.74 -1.42
N SER A 14 17.45 13.81 -1.50
CA SER A 14 16.04 13.75 -1.88
C SER A 14 15.86 13.24 -3.32
N ASP A 15 16.66 13.76 -4.25
CA ASP A 15 16.63 13.32 -5.66
C ASP A 15 17.07 11.87 -5.80
N ALA A 16 18.14 11.46 -5.10
CA ALA A 16 18.61 10.08 -5.08
C ALA A 16 17.55 9.12 -4.50
N ALA A 17 16.88 9.51 -3.40
CA ALA A 17 15.79 8.74 -2.82
C ALA A 17 14.59 8.63 -3.77
N GLY A 18 14.25 9.72 -4.48
CA GLY A 18 13.19 9.72 -5.49
C GLY A 18 13.49 8.79 -6.66
N ILE A 19 14.73 8.83 -7.19
CA ILE A 19 15.17 7.94 -8.28
C ILE A 19 15.15 6.48 -7.82
N ALA A 20 15.72 6.17 -6.66
CA ALA A 20 15.71 4.82 -6.11
C ALA A 20 14.28 4.29 -5.90
N GLY A 21 13.41 5.10 -5.29
CA GLY A 21 12.00 4.78 -5.09
C GLY A 21 11.27 4.48 -6.40
N ASN A 22 11.53 5.26 -7.46
CA ASN A 22 10.94 5.03 -8.78
C ASN A 22 11.40 3.71 -9.42
N ILE A 23 12.68 3.33 -9.25
CA ILE A 23 13.19 2.04 -9.74
C ILE A 23 12.50 0.88 -9.02
N PHE A 24 12.41 0.93 -7.67
CA PHE A 24 11.71 -0.09 -6.90
C PHE A 24 10.22 -0.17 -7.25
N ALA A 25 9.55 0.97 -7.43
CA ALA A 25 8.16 1.01 -7.85
C ALA A 25 7.93 0.34 -9.21
N PHE A 26 8.84 0.54 -10.17
CA PHE A 26 8.76 -0.15 -11.46
C PHE A 26 8.82 -1.67 -11.30
N VAL A 27 9.73 -2.17 -10.47
CA VAL A 27 9.82 -3.62 -10.16
C VAL A 27 8.51 -4.12 -9.51
N LEU A 28 7.93 -3.35 -8.59
CA LEU A 28 6.64 -3.69 -7.97
C LEU A 28 5.50 -3.73 -9.00
N PHE A 29 5.48 -2.84 -9.99
CA PHE A 29 4.48 -2.88 -11.06
C PHE A 29 4.62 -4.10 -11.98
N LEU A 30 5.82 -4.68 -12.09
CA LEU A 30 6.04 -5.92 -12.85
C LEU A 30 5.67 -7.19 -12.06
N SER A 31 5.55 -7.11 -10.73
CA SER A 31 5.24 -8.25 -9.85
C SER A 31 4.00 -9.07 -10.28
N PRO A 32 2.88 -8.46 -10.75
CA PRO A 32 1.70 -9.22 -11.16
C PRO A 32 1.81 -9.91 -12.53
N ILE A 33 2.87 -9.68 -13.32
CA ILE A 33 3.00 -10.22 -14.69
C ILE A 33 2.84 -11.75 -14.74
N PRO A 34 3.49 -12.55 -13.87
CA PRO A 34 3.32 -14.00 -13.88
C PRO A 34 1.87 -14.43 -13.62
N THR A 35 1.18 -13.72 -12.73
CA THR A 35 -0.25 -13.96 -12.42
C THR A 35 -1.12 -13.67 -13.64
N PHE A 36 -0.91 -12.55 -14.32
CA PHE A 36 -1.69 -12.22 -15.51
C PHE A 36 -1.38 -13.11 -16.71
N ARG A 37 -0.13 -13.58 -16.86
CA ARG A 37 0.19 -14.62 -17.85
C ARG A 37 -0.59 -15.91 -17.61
N ARG A 38 -0.81 -16.29 -16.35
CA ARG A 38 -1.66 -17.45 -15.99
C ARG A 38 -3.13 -17.20 -16.34
N ILE A 39 -3.67 -16.01 -16.06
CA ILE A 39 -5.04 -15.63 -16.43
C ILE A 39 -5.25 -15.74 -17.95
N ILE A 40 -4.33 -15.20 -18.74
CA ILE A 40 -4.38 -15.25 -20.22
C ILE A 40 -4.30 -16.70 -20.70
N ARG A 41 -3.36 -17.49 -20.17
CA ARG A 41 -3.16 -18.89 -20.58
C ARG A 41 -4.36 -19.78 -20.27
N ASN A 42 -4.99 -19.56 -19.13
CA ASN A 42 -6.08 -20.39 -18.64
C ASN A 42 -7.46 -19.84 -19.01
N GLU A 43 -7.51 -18.71 -19.74
CA GLU A 43 -8.72 -17.99 -20.16
C GLU A 43 -9.74 -17.74 -19.05
N SER A 44 -9.27 -17.66 -17.81
CA SER A 44 -10.09 -17.54 -16.61
C SER A 44 -9.33 -16.76 -15.55
N THR A 45 -10.06 -15.93 -14.81
CA THR A 45 -9.52 -15.24 -13.62
C THR A 45 -9.28 -16.19 -12.44
N GLU A 46 -9.67 -17.47 -12.56
CA GLU A 46 -9.59 -18.47 -11.49
C GLU A 46 -10.14 -17.91 -10.16
N MET A 47 -9.37 -18.05 -9.08
CA MET A 47 -9.66 -17.48 -7.75
C MET A 47 -8.99 -16.11 -7.52
N PHE A 48 -8.38 -15.52 -8.55
CA PHE A 48 -7.72 -14.23 -8.42
C PHE A 48 -8.75 -13.10 -8.28
N SER A 49 -8.49 -12.17 -7.36
CA SER A 49 -9.32 -10.99 -7.17
C SER A 49 -8.78 -9.81 -7.96
N GLY A 50 -9.66 -9.12 -8.70
CA GLY A 50 -9.33 -7.89 -9.42
C GLY A 50 -9.29 -6.64 -8.53
N MET A 51 -9.76 -6.73 -7.29
CA MET A 51 -9.89 -5.60 -6.35
C MET A 51 -8.57 -4.88 -6.05
N PRO A 52 -7.44 -5.57 -5.82
CA PRO A 52 -6.16 -4.90 -5.55
C PRO A 52 -5.74 -3.94 -6.66
N TYR A 53 -6.01 -4.28 -7.93
CA TYR A 53 -5.66 -3.43 -9.07
C TYR A 53 -6.53 -2.18 -9.15
N ILE A 54 -7.81 -2.28 -8.78
CA ILE A 54 -8.73 -1.13 -8.69
C ILE A 54 -8.27 -0.15 -7.60
N TYR A 55 -7.94 -0.66 -6.41
CA TYR A 55 -7.46 0.19 -5.31
C TYR A 55 -6.09 0.81 -5.63
N ALA A 56 -5.19 0.03 -6.25
CA ALA A 56 -3.91 0.53 -6.70
C ALA A 56 -4.06 1.61 -7.78
N LEU A 57 -5.01 1.47 -8.71
CA LEU A 57 -5.31 2.50 -9.71
C LEU A 57 -5.79 3.79 -9.03
N LEU A 58 -6.73 3.71 -8.09
CA LEU A 58 -7.21 4.89 -7.35
C LEU A 58 -6.06 5.58 -6.61
N ASN A 59 -5.22 4.81 -5.91
CA ASN A 59 -4.02 5.34 -5.26
C ASN A 59 -3.10 6.05 -6.25
N CYS A 60 -2.79 5.40 -7.38
CA CYS A 60 -1.93 5.99 -8.40
C CYS A 60 -2.50 7.30 -8.93
N LEU A 61 -3.81 7.39 -9.18
CA LEU A 61 -4.43 8.63 -9.65
C LEU A 61 -4.36 9.76 -8.62
N ILE A 62 -4.64 9.47 -7.34
CA ILE A 62 -4.56 10.47 -6.27
C ILE A 62 -3.11 10.94 -6.06
N CYS A 63 -2.14 10.02 -6.01
CA CYS A 63 -0.72 10.33 -5.90
C CYS A 63 -0.19 11.09 -7.13
N LEU A 64 -0.68 10.75 -8.33
CA LEU A 64 -0.37 11.48 -9.56
C LEU A 64 -0.83 12.93 -9.43
N TRP A 65 -2.07 13.15 -9.01
CA TRP A 65 -2.60 14.49 -8.81
C TRP A 65 -1.84 15.27 -7.74
N TYR A 66 -1.49 14.62 -6.63
CA TYR A 66 -0.63 15.22 -5.59
C TYR A 66 0.72 15.69 -6.12
N GLY A 67 1.35 14.89 -6.99
CA GLY A 67 2.66 15.19 -7.58
C GLY A 67 2.65 16.24 -8.68
N MET A 68 1.48 16.69 -9.15
CA MET A 68 1.39 17.72 -10.17
C MET A 68 1.85 19.08 -9.61
N PRO A 69 2.58 19.91 -10.38
CA PRO A 69 3.10 21.21 -9.91
C PRO A 69 2.02 22.18 -9.41
N ILE A 70 0.80 22.03 -9.93
CA ILE A 70 -0.36 22.82 -9.51
C ILE A 70 -0.84 22.46 -8.09
N VAL A 71 -0.55 21.25 -7.60
CA VAL A 71 -0.91 20.79 -6.25
C VAL A 71 0.29 20.88 -5.31
N SER A 72 1.43 20.28 -5.68
CA SER A 72 2.68 20.36 -4.92
C SER A 72 3.86 20.71 -5.84
N PRO A 73 4.38 21.94 -5.75
CA PRO A 73 5.61 22.32 -6.44
C PRO A 73 6.81 21.47 -5.98
N GLY A 74 7.67 21.05 -6.92
CA GLY A 74 8.97 20.43 -6.61
C GLY A 74 8.99 18.92 -6.41
N ILE A 75 7.85 18.21 -6.48
CA ILE A 75 7.79 16.74 -6.29
C ILE A 75 7.33 15.96 -7.53
N ILE A 76 7.70 16.44 -8.72
CA ILE A 76 7.24 15.88 -10.01
C ILE A 76 7.56 14.39 -10.19
N LEU A 77 8.62 13.88 -9.55
CA LEU A 77 8.98 12.46 -9.58
C LEU A 77 7.82 11.57 -9.09
N VAL A 78 7.04 12.03 -8.11
CA VAL A 78 5.85 11.32 -7.62
C VAL A 78 4.79 11.21 -8.73
N ALA A 79 4.57 12.25 -9.52
CA ALA A 79 3.64 12.19 -10.65
C ALA A 79 4.11 11.20 -11.73
N THR A 80 5.41 11.16 -12.02
CA THR A 80 5.96 10.28 -13.06
C THR A 80 5.82 8.80 -12.74
N VAL A 81 6.10 8.39 -11.50
CA VAL A 81 5.99 6.97 -11.13
C VAL A 81 4.55 6.52 -11.02
N ASN A 82 3.67 7.39 -10.53
CA ASN A 82 2.25 7.06 -10.40
C ASN A 82 1.52 7.09 -11.75
N SER A 83 1.98 7.87 -12.75
CA SER A 83 1.45 7.78 -14.11
C SER A 83 1.80 6.45 -14.78
N ILE A 84 3.06 6.01 -14.66
CA ILE A 84 3.48 4.68 -15.11
C ILE A 84 2.66 3.61 -14.38
N GLY A 85 2.54 3.72 -13.06
CA GLY A 85 1.71 2.83 -12.24
C GLY A 85 0.27 2.75 -12.74
N ALA A 86 -0.38 3.89 -12.96
CA ALA A 86 -1.74 3.94 -13.48
C ALA A 86 -1.89 3.22 -14.83
N ILE A 87 -0.92 3.37 -15.74
CA ILE A 87 -0.89 2.65 -17.02
C ILE A 87 -0.84 1.14 -16.80
N PHE A 88 0.07 0.66 -15.95
CA PHE A 88 0.15 -0.77 -15.62
C PHE A 88 -1.15 -1.29 -14.99
N GLN A 89 -1.73 -0.55 -14.04
CA GLN A 89 -2.99 -0.94 -13.40
C GLN A 89 -4.14 -1.00 -14.41
N LEU A 90 -4.21 -0.06 -15.35
CA LEU A 90 -5.21 -0.09 -16.41
C LEU A 90 -5.04 -1.30 -17.33
N ILE A 91 -3.81 -1.67 -17.68
CA ILE A 91 -3.54 -2.88 -18.47
C ILE A 91 -4.00 -4.12 -17.70
N TYR A 92 -3.64 -4.23 -16.42
CA TYR A 92 -4.04 -5.35 -15.57
C TYR A 92 -5.56 -5.46 -15.41
N ILE A 93 -6.23 -4.34 -15.12
CA ILE A 93 -7.69 -4.32 -15.03
C ILE A 93 -8.33 -4.71 -16.37
N SER A 94 -7.79 -4.22 -17.50
CA SER A 94 -8.31 -4.55 -18.83
C SER A 94 -8.23 -6.04 -19.12
N VAL A 95 -7.05 -6.65 -18.89
CA VAL A 95 -6.87 -8.10 -19.05
C VAL A 95 -7.80 -8.86 -18.10
N PHE A 96 -7.88 -8.46 -16.83
CA PHE A 96 -8.75 -9.12 -15.86
C PHE A 96 -10.21 -9.07 -16.31
N VAL A 97 -10.70 -7.91 -16.74
CA VAL A 97 -12.07 -7.74 -17.21
C VAL A 97 -12.34 -8.59 -18.45
N VAL A 98 -11.41 -8.72 -19.39
CA VAL A 98 -11.59 -9.56 -20.59
C VAL A 98 -11.89 -11.00 -20.22
N TYR A 99 -11.11 -11.59 -19.29
CA TYR A 99 -11.19 -13.00 -18.89
C TYR A 99 -12.10 -13.29 -17.68
N ALA A 100 -12.72 -12.25 -17.09
CA ALA A 100 -13.63 -12.41 -15.96
C ALA A 100 -15.03 -12.90 -16.38
N GLU A 101 -15.63 -13.71 -15.53
CA GLU A 101 -17.04 -14.11 -15.65
C GLU A 101 -17.99 -12.89 -15.56
N LYS A 102 -19.17 -12.97 -16.18
CA LYS A 102 -20.17 -11.87 -16.27
C LYS A 102 -20.41 -11.12 -14.95
N PRO A 103 -20.68 -11.77 -13.79
CA PRO A 103 -20.93 -11.03 -12.55
C PRO A 103 -19.68 -10.26 -12.08
N MET A 104 -18.49 -10.86 -12.18
CA MET A 104 -17.23 -10.22 -11.77
C MET A 104 -16.86 -9.08 -12.74
N LYS A 105 -17.05 -9.29 -14.04
CA LYS A 105 -16.85 -8.26 -15.08
C LYS A 105 -17.69 -7.02 -14.81
N LEU A 106 -18.99 -7.18 -14.54
CA LEU A 106 -19.88 -6.05 -14.25
C LEU A 106 -19.46 -5.32 -12.96
N LYS A 107 -19.14 -6.09 -11.90
CA LYS A 107 -18.62 -5.51 -10.65
C LYS A 107 -17.37 -4.68 -10.89
N MET A 108 -16.42 -5.17 -11.67
CA MET A 108 -15.17 -4.47 -11.93
C MET A 108 -15.33 -3.24 -12.82
N LEU A 109 -16.18 -3.31 -13.84
CA LEU A 109 -16.51 -2.14 -14.66
C LEU A 109 -17.20 -1.06 -13.81
N GLY A 110 -18.14 -1.44 -12.96
CA GLY A 110 -18.79 -0.51 -12.02
C GLY A 110 -17.79 0.14 -11.07
N LEU A 111 -16.86 -0.64 -10.51
CA LEU A 111 -15.79 -0.11 -9.67
C LEU A 111 -14.83 0.80 -10.43
N LEU A 112 -14.49 0.48 -11.67
CA LEU A 112 -13.62 1.31 -12.50
C LEU A 112 -14.26 2.68 -12.79
N ILE A 113 -15.56 2.69 -13.12
CA ILE A 113 -16.34 3.93 -13.28
C ILE A 113 -16.34 4.71 -11.97
N SER A 114 -16.58 4.04 -10.84
CA SER A 114 -16.54 4.68 -9.52
C SER A 114 -15.17 5.31 -9.24
N VAL A 115 -14.05 4.65 -9.57
CA VAL A 115 -12.71 5.20 -9.37
C VAL A 115 -12.51 6.50 -10.15
N PHE A 116 -12.85 6.51 -11.44
CA PHE A 116 -12.73 7.72 -12.25
C PHE A 116 -13.66 8.84 -11.79
N ALA A 117 -14.89 8.51 -11.37
CA ALA A 117 -15.83 9.47 -10.81
C ALA A 117 -15.33 10.08 -9.49
N THR A 118 -14.82 9.26 -8.58
CA THR A 118 -14.21 9.71 -7.33
C THR A 118 -12.99 10.58 -7.59
N PHE A 119 -12.09 10.14 -8.49
CA PHE A 119 -10.91 10.92 -8.85
C PHE A 119 -11.27 12.28 -9.47
N ALA A 120 -12.20 12.31 -10.42
CA ALA A 120 -12.68 13.56 -11.02
C ALA A 120 -13.31 14.49 -9.97
N SER A 121 -14.07 13.93 -9.01
CA SER A 121 -14.65 14.69 -7.90
C SER A 121 -13.58 15.29 -6.99
N ILE A 122 -12.51 14.55 -6.67
CA ILE A 122 -11.38 15.04 -5.89
C ILE A 122 -10.67 16.19 -6.61
N VAL A 123 -10.36 16.02 -7.90
CA VAL A 123 -9.72 17.06 -8.72
C VAL A 123 -10.59 18.31 -8.74
N PHE A 124 -11.87 18.17 -9.08
CA PHE A 124 -12.82 19.28 -9.13
C PHE A 124 -12.91 20.01 -7.78
N ALA A 125 -13.13 19.29 -6.68
CA ALA A 125 -13.28 19.89 -5.36
C ALA A 125 -11.98 20.60 -4.92
N SER A 126 -10.82 19.97 -5.17
CA SER A 126 -9.52 20.52 -4.82
C SER A 126 -9.19 21.80 -5.58
N MET A 127 -9.63 21.91 -6.84
CA MET A 127 -9.41 23.09 -7.67
C MET A 127 -10.43 24.20 -7.40
N ARG A 128 -11.67 23.83 -7.07
CA ARG A 128 -12.76 24.79 -6.93
C ARG A 128 -12.85 25.43 -5.55
N PHE A 129 -12.58 24.66 -4.50
CA PHE A 129 -12.86 25.07 -3.12
C PHE A 129 -11.61 25.31 -2.26
N LEU A 130 -10.41 24.93 -2.73
CA LEU A 130 -9.18 24.99 -1.94
C LEU A 130 -8.10 25.87 -2.58
N ASP A 131 -7.55 26.77 -1.76
CA ASP A 131 -6.35 27.53 -2.11
C ASP A 131 -5.10 26.64 -2.13
N SER A 132 -4.01 27.11 -2.74
CA SER A 132 -2.79 26.32 -2.97
C SER A 132 -2.27 25.53 -1.74
N PRO A 133 -2.08 26.13 -0.54
CA PRO A 133 -1.56 25.38 0.61
C PRO A 133 -2.58 24.36 1.16
N SER A 134 -3.87 24.72 1.21
CA SER A 134 -4.94 23.83 1.66
C SER A 134 -5.16 22.67 0.68
N ARG A 135 -5.03 22.93 -0.62
CA ARG A 135 -5.10 21.93 -1.70
C ARG A 135 -3.99 20.90 -1.54
N GLN A 136 -2.75 21.35 -1.29
CA GLN A 136 -1.62 20.46 -1.06
C GLN A 136 -1.87 19.53 0.13
N LEU A 137 -2.29 20.07 1.28
CA LEU A 137 -2.57 19.28 2.48
C LEU A 137 -3.73 18.30 2.27
N PHE A 138 -4.83 18.76 1.68
CA PHE A 138 -6.00 17.94 1.43
C PHE A 138 -5.69 16.74 0.53
N VAL A 139 -5.08 16.99 -0.63
CA VAL A 139 -4.73 15.91 -1.57
C VAL A 139 -3.63 15.02 -0.99
N GLY A 140 -2.70 15.59 -0.22
CA GLY A 140 -1.67 14.84 0.50
C GLY A 140 -2.24 13.85 1.51
N TYR A 141 -3.21 14.27 2.33
CA TYR A 141 -3.89 13.36 3.26
C TYR A 141 -4.66 12.26 2.55
N LEU A 142 -5.36 12.58 1.45
CA LEU A 142 -6.03 11.58 0.64
C LEU A 142 -5.05 10.58 0.03
N SER A 143 -3.87 11.03 -0.42
CA SER A 143 -2.81 10.18 -0.95
C SER A 143 -2.24 9.23 0.12
N VAL A 144 -2.06 9.70 1.35
CA VAL A 144 -1.60 8.84 2.47
C VAL A 144 -2.69 7.85 2.86
N ALA A 145 -3.95 8.30 2.94
CA ALA A 145 -5.08 7.43 3.26
C ALA A 145 -5.28 6.34 2.20
N SER A 146 -5.18 6.68 0.91
CA SER A 146 -5.27 5.69 -0.17
C SER A 146 -4.14 4.66 -0.08
N LEU A 147 -2.92 5.10 0.23
CA LEU A 147 -1.77 4.20 0.37
C LEU A 147 -1.97 3.22 1.52
N ILE A 148 -2.41 3.70 2.69
CA ILE A 148 -2.72 2.87 3.85
C ILE A 148 -3.82 1.86 3.52
N SER A 149 -4.90 2.30 2.85
CA SER A 149 -6.01 1.42 2.48
C SER A 149 -5.59 0.27 1.56
N MET A 150 -4.63 0.51 0.65
CA MET A 150 -4.09 -0.53 -0.22
C MET A 150 -3.36 -1.63 0.58
N PHE A 151 -2.70 -1.26 1.68
CA PHE A 151 -2.01 -2.19 2.58
C PHE A 151 -2.90 -2.75 3.70
N ALA A 152 -4.18 -2.36 3.77
CA ALA A 152 -5.07 -2.82 4.84
C ALA A 152 -5.21 -4.36 4.86
N SER A 153 -5.31 -5.02 3.71
CA SER A 153 -5.44 -6.48 3.65
C SER A 153 -4.25 -7.25 4.27
N PRO A 154 -2.97 -6.95 3.94
CA PRO A 154 -1.85 -7.57 4.64
C PRO A 154 -1.68 -7.08 6.08
N LEU A 155 -1.95 -5.79 6.39
CA LEU A 155 -1.83 -5.26 7.76
C LEU A 155 -2.81 -5.91 8.75
N ILE A 156 -4.05 -6.14 8.33
CA ILE A 156 -5.08 -6.82 9.14
C ILE A 156 -4.65 -8.24 9.50
N ILE A 157 -3.80 -8.88 8.71
CA ILE A 157 -3.30 -10.25 8.99
C ILE A 157 -2.03 -10.18 9.86
N ILE A 158 -1.10 -9.29 9.54
CA ILE A 158 0.21 -9.21 10.23
C ILE A 158 0.07 -8.72 11.67
N VAL A 159 -0.79 -7.72 11.93
CA VAL A 159 -0.95 -7.12 13.27
C VAL A 159 -1.45 -8.12 14.31
N PRO A 160 -2.58 -8.83 14.12
CA PRO A 160 -3.05 -9.81 15.09
C PRO A 160 -2.12 -11.03 15.18
N ASN A 161 -1.52 -11.46 14.08
CA ASN A 161 -0.56 -12.57 14.10
C ASN A 161 0.70 -12.21 14.89
N GLY A 162 1.23 -11.00 14.73
CA GLY A 162 2.38 -10.51 15.50
C GLY A 162 2.09 -10.42 17.00
N ILE A 163 0.92 -9.86 17.37
CA ILE A 163 0.47 -9.81 18.77
C ILE A 163 0.27 -11.24 19.32
N GLY A 164 -0.37 -12.12 18.55
CA GLY A 164 -0.62 -13.51 18.93
C GLY A 164 0.65 -14.32 19.13
N THR A 165 1.65 -14.17 18.26
CA THR A 165 2.97 -14.77 18.47
C THR A 165 3.65 -14.23 19.72
N GLY A 166 3.59 -12.90 19.97
CA GLY A 166 4.14 -12.30 21.19
C GLY A 166 3.51 -12.86 22.46
N LEU A 167 2.18 -12.89 22.53
CA LEU A 167 1.45 -13.47 23.66
C LEU A 167 1.72 -14.96 23.82
N GLY A 168 1.78 -15.72 22.72
CA GLY A 168 2.09 -17.14 22.72
C GLY A 168 3.50 -17.45 23.27
N THR A 169 4.50 -16.66 22.89
CA THR A 169 5.87 -16.80 23.44
C THR A 169 5.93 -16.47 24.92
N LEU A 170 5.21 -15.43 25.37
CA LEU A 170 5.15 -15.07 26.80
C LEU A 170 4.47 -16.16 27.62
N GLN A 171 3.36 -16.73 27.13
CA GLN A 171 2.66 -17.82 27.79
C GLN A 171 3.54 -19.07 27.92
N LEU A 172 4.30 -19.42 26.87
CA LEU A 172 5.23 -20.55 26.91
C LEU A 172 6.40 -20.30 27.87
N ALA A 173 6.94 -19.08 27.92
CA ALA A 173 7.99 -18.70 28.85
C ALA A 173 7.52 -18.75 30.31
N LEU A 174 6.32 -18.24 30.59
CA LEU A 174 5.69 -18.33 31.92
C LEU A 174 5.43 -19.79 32.31
N TYR A 175 4.89 -20.59 31.40
CA TYR A 175 4.65 -22.02 31.65
C TYR A 175 5.95 -22.76 31.97
N ALA A 176 7.01 -22.54 31.19
CA ALA A 176 8.32 -23.14 31.45
C ALA A 176 8.87 -22.74 32.82
N TYR A 177 8.78 -21.46 33.19
CA TYR A 177 9.22 -20.96 34.49
C TYR A 177 8.44 -21.59 35.66
N PHE A 178 7.11 -21.59 35.61
CA PHE A 178 6.29 -22.19 36.68
C PHE A 178 6.40 -23.71 36.72
N ASN A 179 6.56 -24.37 35.57
CA ASN A 179 6.79 -25.81 35.52
C ASN A 179 8.15 -26.18 36.12
N ASP A 180 9.20 -25.39 35.90
CA ASP A 180 10.51 -25.62 36.53
C ASP A 180 10.47 -25.36 38.04
N ALA A 181 9.87 -24.25 38.47
CA ALA A 181 9.69 -23.91 39.88
C ALA A 181 8.87 -24.97 40.66
N SER A 182 7.80 -25.49 40.05
CA SER A 182 6.99 -26.56 40.67
C SER A 182 7.72 -27.90 40.75
N GLN A 183 8.63 -28.21 39.81
CA GLN A 183 9.47 -29.41 39.87
C GLN A 183 10.57 -29.29 40.95
N GLU A 184 11.09 -28.08 41.22
CA GLU A 184 11.99 -27.83 42.34
C GLU A 184 11.30 -27.98 43.70
N GLU A 185 10.11 -27.40 43.88
CA GLU A 185 9.31 -27.59 45.11
C GLU A 185 8.99 -29.06 45.38
N LEU A 186 8.67 -29.84 44.33
CA LEU A 186 8.32 -31.26 44.49
C LEU A 186 9.53 -32.15 44.81
N LYS A 187 10.75 -31.72 44.46
CA LYS A 187 12.01 -32.42 44.83
C LYS A 187 12.49 -32.12 46.25
N HIS A 188 12.06 -31.00 46.82
CA HIS A 188 12.33 -30.63 48.21
C HIS A 188 11.00 -30.53 48.97
N PRO A 189 10.35 -31.65 49.33
CA PRO A 189 9.19 -31.59 50.21
C PRO A 189 9.62 -30.91 51.51
N LEU A 190 8.85 -29.91 51.93
CA LEU A 190 9.03 -29.19 53.19
C LEU A 190 9.26 -30.20 54.32
N ILE A 191 10.53 -30.36 54.72
CA ILE A 191 10.87 -30.89 56.03
C ILE A 191 10.77 -29.68 56.95
N ASP A 192 9.55 -29.36 57.36
CA ASP A 192 9.38 -28.61 58.59
C ASP A 192 9.20 -29.59 59.75
N PRO A 193 9.87 -29.36 60.90
CA PRO A 193 9.89 -30.24 62.06
C PRO A 193 8.57 -30.31 62.83
#